data_AF-A0A7W7FTH6-F1
#
_entry.id   AF-A0A7W7FTH6-F1
#
_cell.length_a   1.000
_cell.length_b   1.000
_cell.length_c   1.000
_cell.angle_alpha   90.00
_cell.angle_beta   90.00
_cell.angle_gamma   90.00
#
_symmetry.space_group_name_H-M   'P 1'
#
loop_
_entity.id
_entity.type
_entity.pdbx_description
1 polymer ?
#
loop_
_entity_poly.entity_id
_entity_poly.type
_entity_poly.pdbx_seq_one_letter_code
_entity_poly.pdbx_strand_id
1 'polypeptide(L)'
;MIIDEVLLGGVEGQRRWGVALAGLEVLWVGVRCSAEVAAGREMARGDRIAGMAVAQAESVHRGVVYDLEVDTVGVESVVCARVIAGWVRR
;
A
#
# COMPACT_ATOMS: atom_id res chain seq x y z
N MET A 1 15.10 -5.18 3.14
CA MET A 1 14.59 -5.00 1.76
C MET A 1 13.21 -4.36 1.86
N ILE A 2 12.87 -3.46 0.94
CA ILE A 2 11.54 -2.83 0.88
C ILE A 2 10.96 -3.11 -0.51
N ILE A 3 9.71 -3.54 -0.57
CA ILE A 3 8.96 -3.80 -1.81
C ILE A 3 7.70 -2.94 -1.74
N ASP A 4 7.47 -2.13 -2.76
CA ASP A 4 6.21 -1.41 -2.98
C ASP A 4 5.47 -2.14 -4.11
N GLU A 5 4.25 -2.59 -3.82
CA GLU A 5 3.47 -3.44 -4.72
C GLU A 5 1.99 -3.06 -4.70
N VAL A 6 1.36 -3.14 -5.87
CA VAL A 6 -0.08 -2.98 -6.04
C VAL A 6 -0.72 -4.36 -6.18
N LEU A 7 -1.33 -4.85 -5.10
CA LEU A 7 -1.98 -6.17 -5.06
C LEU A 7 -3.32 -6.18 -5.83
N LEU A 8 -3.27 -6.11 -7.17
CA LEU A 8 -4.45 -6.11 -8.04
C LEU A 8 -5.36 -7.33 -7.84
N GLY A 9 -4.79 -8.46 -7.40
CA GLY A 9 -5.54 -9.67 -7.03
C GLY A 9 -6.02 -9.72 -5.57
N GLY A 10 -5.86 -8.64 -4.80
CA GLY A 10 -6.14 -8.57 -3.37
C GLY A 10 -5.48 -9.71 -2.60
N VAL A 11 -6.27 -10.45 -1.82
CA VAL A 11 -5.83 -11.62 -1.04
C VAL A 11 -5.05 -12.67 -1.86
N GLU A 12 -5.40 -12.89 -3.13
CA GLU A 12 -4.67 -13.86 -3.96
C GLU A 12 -3.29 -13.32 -4.35
N GLY A 13 -3.17 -12.00 -4.54
CA GLY A 13 -1.88 -11.34 -4.72
C GLY A 13 -1.00 -11.48 -3.49
N GLN A 14 -1.57 -11.23 -2.29
CA GLN A 14 -0.86 -11.43 -1.03
C GLN A 14 -0.41 -12.89 -0.84
N ARG A 15 -1.29 -13.86 -1.14
CA ARG A 15 -0.97 -15.29 -1.02
C ARG A 15 0.22 -15.69 -1.89
N ARG A 16 0.28 -15.20 -3.13
CA ARG A 16 1.41 -15.46 -4.05
C ARG A 16 2.73 -14.93 -3.49
N TRP A 17 2.73 -13.70 -2.97
CA TRP A 17 3.89 -13.13 -2.30
C TRP A 17 4.27 -13.90 -1.04
N GLY A 18 3.29 -14.35 -0.24
CA GLY A 18 3.53 -15.19 0.93
C GLY A 18 4.26 -16.50 0.59
N VAL A 19 3.94 -17.13 -0.54
CA VAL A 19 4.67 -18.31 -1.04
C VAL A 19 6.09 -17.94 -1.47
N ALA A 20 6.26 -16.85 -2.23
CA ALA A 20 7.57 -16.43 -2.74
C ALA A 20 8.54 -15.98 -1.63
N LEU A 21 8.01 -15.44 -0.53
CA LEU A 21 8.77 -14.96 0.62
C LEU A 21 8.81 -15.97 1.78
N ALA A 22 8.41 -17.21 1.54
CA ALA A 22 8.38 -18.24 2.58
C ALA A 22 9.74 -18.40 3.26
N GLY A 23 9.73 -18.42 4.60
CA GLY A 23 10.94 -18.50 5.42
C GLY A 23 11.60 -17.16 5.76
N LEU A 24 11.09 -16.05 5.24
CA LEU A 24 11.50 -14.70 5.63
C LEU A 24 10.55 -14.13 6.68
N GLU A 25 11.09 -13.28 7.55
CA GLU A 25 10.28 -12.40 8.38
C GLU A 25 9.80 -11.22 7.53
N VAL A 26 8.48 -11.10 7.37
CA VAL A 26 7.85 -10.09 6.52
C VAL A 26 6.93 -9.23 7.38
N LEU A 27 7.06 -7.92 7.26
CA LEU A 27 6.11 -6.93 7.78
C LEU A 27 5.19 -6.50 6.63
N TRP A 28 3.91 -6.85 6.69
CA TRP A 28 2.90 -6.45 5.72
C TRP A 28 2.31 -5.10 6.10
N VAL A 29 2.56 -4.08 5.28
CA VAL A 29 2.07 -2.72 5.51
C VAL A 29 1.02 -2.34 4.48
N GLY A 30 -0.15 -1.93 4.96
CA GLY A 30 -1.21 -1.35 4.14
C GLY A 30 -1.05 0.17 4.07
N VAL A 31 -0.85 0.72 2.87
CA VAL A 31 -0.83 2.19 2.67
C VAL A 31 -2.15 2.62 2.05
N ARG A 32 -3.00 3.27 2.83
CA ARG A 32 -4.34 3.70 2.43
C ARG A 32 -4.36 5.16 2.00
N CYS A 33 -5.30 5.46 1.12
CA CYS A 33 -5.67 6.80 0.71
C CYS A 33 -7.12 6.77 0.21
N SER A 34 -7.93 7.78 0.56
CA SER A 34 -9.25 7.96 -0.06
C SER A 34 -9.11 8.10 -1.59
N ALA A 35 -10.06 7.57 -2.34
CA ALA A 35 -10.07 7.63 -3.80
C ALA A 35 -9.99 9.06 -4.33
N GLU A 36 -10.66 10.01 -3.68
CA GLU A 36 -10.72 11.42 -4.07
C GLU A 36 -9.34 12.08 -3.97
N VAL A 37 -8.65 11.90 -2.84
CA VAL A 37 -7.29 12.42 -2.63
C VAL A 37 -6.29 11.74 -3.57
N ALA A 38 -6.43 10.43 -3.79
CA ALA A 38 -5.57 9.68 -4.69
C ALA A 38 -5.71 10.17 -6.14
N ALA A 39 -6.94 10.43 -6.59
CA ALA A 39 -7.22 11.00 -7.91
C ALA A 39 -6.63 12.39 -8.07
N GLY A 40 -6.79 13.27 -7.06
CA GLY A 40 -6.20 14.61 -7.09
C GLY A 40 -4.67 14.57 -7.20
N ARG A 41 -4.02 13.63 -6.50
CA ARG A 41 -2.56 13.42 -6.59
C ARG A 41 -2.14 12.85 -7.94
N GLU A 42 -2.89 11.93 -8.52
CA GLU A 42 -2.63 11.37 -9.85
C GLU A 42 -2.69 12.47 -10.92
N MET A 43 -3.73 13.30 -10.89
CA MET A 43 -3.86 14.45 -11.79
C MET A 43 -2.69 15.43 -11.65
N ALA A 44 -2.24 15.71 -10.42
CA ALA A 44 -1.11 16.61 -10.17
C ALA A 44 0.24 16.06 -10.64
N ARG A 45 0.41 14.72 -10.68
CA ARG A 45 1.65 14.08 -11.17
C ARG A 45 1.80 14.17 -12.69
N GLY A 46 0.69 14.13 -13.43
CA GLY A 46 0.66 14.36 -14.88
C GLY A 46 1.34 13.29 -15.75
N ASP A 47 1.85 12.20 -15.16
CA ASP A 47 2.62 11.15 -15.83
C ASP A 47 1.83 9.83 -15.99
N ARG A 48 0.57 9.78 -15.57
CA ARG A 48 -0.27 8.56 -15.53
C ARG A 48 -1.59 8.71 -16.28
N ILE A 49 -2.12 7.58 -16.75
CA ILE A 49 -3.50 7.47 -17.25
C ILE A 49 -4.44 7.73 -16.08
N ALA A 50 -5.28 8.76 -16.20
CA ALA A 50 -6.24 9.13 -15.18
C ALA A 50 -7.25 7.99 -14.91
N GLY A 51 -7.62 7.84 -13.63
CA GLY A 51 -8.63 6.89 -13.16
C GLY A 51 -8.05 5.62 -12.52
N MET A 52 -6.74 5.39 -12.62
CA MET A 52 -6.10 4.22 -12.02
C MET A 52 -6.11 4.31 -10.49
N ALA A 53 -5.78 5.49 -9.95
CA ALA A 53 -5.83 5.76 -8.52
C ALA A 53 -7.21 5.46 -7.90
N VAL A 54 -8.29 5.86 -8.57
CA VAL A 54 -9.66 5.60 -8.09
C VAL A 54 -9.98 4.11 -8.13
N ALA A 55 -9.68 3.43 -9.25
CA ALA A 55 -9.98 2.00 -9.41
C ALA A 55 -9.26 1.12 -8.40
N GLN A 56 -8.08 1.56 -7.93
CA GLN A 56 -7.21 0.80 -7.03
C GLN A 56 -7.40 1.15 -5.56
N ALA A 57 -7.90 2.35 -5.22
CA ALA A 57 -7.93 2.87 -3.84
C ALA A 57 -8.52 1.91 -2.80
N GLU A 58 -9.55 1.14 -3.16
CA GLU A 58 -10.14 0.13 -2.27
C GLU A 58 -9.86 -1.31 -2.70
N SER A 59 -9.87 -1.57 -4.02
CA SER A 59 -9.88 -2.93 -4.56
C SER A 59 -8.62 -3.73 -4.19
N VAL A 60 -7.46 -3.07 -4.15
CA VAL A 60 -6.16 -3.71 -3.88
C VAL A 60 -5.99 -4.12 -2.42
N HIS A 61 -6.81 -3.59 -1.52
CA HIS A 61 -6.80 -3.94 -0.09
C HIS A 61 -7.83 -5.01 0.26
N ARG A 62 -8.70 -5.40 -0.67
CA ARG A 62 -9.83 -6.30 -0.38
C ARG A 62 -9.32 -7.69 0.04
N GLY A 63 -9.61 -8.05 1.29
CA GLY A 63 -9.23 -9.34 1.88
C GLY A 63 -7.74 -9.48 2.18
N VAL A 64 -6.94 -8.42 2.00
CA VAL A 64 -5.52 -8.40 2.37
C VAL A 64 -5.41 -8.16 3.86
N VAL A 65 -4.52 -8.91 4.52
CA VAL A 65 -4.26 -8.79 5.96
C VAL A 65 -2.94 -8.05 6.17
N TYR A 66 -2.96 -6.98 6.93
CA TYR A 66 -1.76 -6.20 7.23
C TYR A 66 -1.39 -6.31 8.70
N ASP A 67 -0.10 -6.28 8.98
CA ASP A 67 0.42 -6.15 10.35
C ASP A 67 0.27 -4.69 10.83
N LEU A 68 0.38 -3.73 9.89
CA LEU A 68 0.24 -2.31 10.13
C LEU A 68 -0.48 -1.64 8.95
N GLU A 69 -1.39 -0.72 9.24
CA GLU A 69 -1.97 0.17 8.22
C GLU A 69 -1.62 1.63 8.52
N VAL A 70 -1.31 2.39 7.46
CA VAL A 70 -1.10 3.84 7.51
C VAL A 70 -2.02 4.52 6.51
N ASP A 71 -2.65 5.63 6.90
CA ASP A 71 -3.45 6.46 6.02
C ASP A 71 -2.67 7.73 5.65
N THR A 72 -2.64 8.04 4.35
CA THR A 72 -1.93 9.20 3.81
C THR A 72 -2.85 10.40 3.58
N VAL A 73 -4.15 10.31 3.89
CA VAL A 73 -5.08 11.44 3.82
C VAL A 73 -4.69 12.48 4.87
N GLY A 74 -4.24 13.66 4.40
CA GLY A 74 -3.82 14.75 5.28
C GLY A 74 -2.53 14.48 6.09
N VAL A 75 -1.79 13.41 5.76
CA VAL A 75 -0.57 13.01 6.46
C VAL A 75 0.61 12.98 5.49
N GLU A 76 1.71 13.63 5.88
CA GLU A 76 2.97 13.63 5.12
C GLU A 76 3.64 12.25 5.12
N SER A 77 4.25 11.89 3.98
CA SER A 77 4.89 10.57 3.80
C SER A 77 5.94 10.24 4.86
N VAL A 78 6.71 11.26 5.31
CA VAL A 78 7.72 11.09 6.37
C VAL A 78 7.12 10.68 7.70
N VAL A 79 5.87 11.08 7.99
CA VAL A 79 5.17 10.69 9.21
C VAL A 79 4.80 9.21 9.14
N CYS A 80 4.20 8.77 8.03
CA CYS A 80 3.91 7.36 7.80
C CYS A 80 5.16 6.49 7.85
N ALA A 81 6.26 6.94 7.23
CA ALA A 81 7.53 6.21 7.25
C ALA A 81 8.09 6.01 8.67
N ARG A 82 7.96 7.01 9.55
CA ARG A 82 8.37 6.88 10.96
C ARG A 82 7.51 5.87 11.72
N VAL A 83 6.20 5.84 11.45
CA VAL A 83 5.30 4.83 12.04
C VAL A 83 5.72 3.44 11.60
N ILE A 84 5.94 3.23 10.29
CA ILE A 84 6.40 1.94 9.75
C ILE A 84 7.75 1.53 10.35
N ALA A 85 8.71 2.46 10.43
CA ALA A 85 10.03 2.18 10.98
C ALA A 85 9.99 1.72 12.45
N GLY A 86 8.99 2.14 13.22
CA GLY A 86 8.78 1.69 14.60
C GLY A 86 8.37 0.22 14.72
N TRP A 87 7.88 -0.39 13.63
CA TRP A 87 7.43 -1.79 13.58
C TRP A 87 8.49 -2.74 13.00
N VAL A 88 9.56 -2.20 12.41
CA VAL A 88 10.64 -3.02 11.87
C VAL A 88 11.47 -3.57 13.03
N ARG A 89 11.44 -4.89 13.21
CA ARG A 89 12.30 -5.59 14.18
C ARG A 89 13.76 -5.52 13.73
N ARG A 90 14.67 -5.39 14.70
CA ARG A 90 16.12 -5.39 14.49
C ARG A 90 16.69 -6.79 14.52
#